data_AF-A0A6P6BEW8-F1
#
_entry.id   AF-A0A6P6BEW8-F1
#
_cell.length_a   1.000
_cell.length_b   1.000
_cell.length_c   1.000
_cell.angle_alpha   90.00
_cell.angle_beta   90.00
_cell.angle_gamma   90.00
#
_symmetry.space_group_name_H-M   'P 1'
#
loop_
_entity.id
_entity.type
_entity.pdbx_description
1 polymer ?
#
loop_
_entity_poly.entity_id
_entity_poly.type
_entity_poly.pdbx_seq_one_letter_code
_entity_poly.pdbx_strand_id
1 'polypeptide(L)'
;MDWQGQKLAEQIMQIMLLGFAMIAFVAGYVLGSFQMMILLYAGGVTLTTLITVPNWRFFNRHPLNWLDPSEAEKYPKPQVAVSSKKKAIKK
;
A
#
# COMPACT_ATOMS: atom_id res chain seq x y z
N MET A 1 8.09 -7.01 -1.87
CA MET A 1 6.93 -7.09 -2.75
C MET A 1 7.40 -6.50 -4.05
N ASP A 2 7.18 -7.20 -5.16
CA ASP A 2 7.43 -6.61 -6.47
C ASP A 2 6.35 -5.54 -6.78
N TRP A 3 6.55 -4.77 -7.85
CA TRP A 3 5.66 -3.66 -8.19
C TRP A 3 4.21 -4.13 -8.46
N GLN A 4 4.04 -5.30 -9.08
CA GLN A 4 2.72 -5.86 -9.36
C GLN A 4 2.05 -6.38 -8.08
N GLY A 5 2.83 -7.03 -7.21
CA GLY A 5 2.43 -7.52 -5.90
C GLY A 5 2.00 -6.39 -4.98
N GLN A 6 2.67 -5.23 -5.03
CA GLN A 6 2.22 -4.04 -4.30
C GLN A 6 0.84 -3.56 -4.76
N LYS A 7 0.57 -3.57 -6.08
CA LYS A 7 -0.75 -3.18 -6.59
C LYS A 7 -1.84 -4.15 -6.15
N LEU A 8 -1.55 -5.45 -6.19
CA LEU A 8 -2.44 -6.48 -5.71
C LEU A 8 -2.69 -6.35 -4.19
N ALA A 9 -1.65 -6.10 -3.40
CA ALA A 9 -1.76 -5.90 -1.96
C ALA A 9 -2.68 -4.73 -1.62
N GLU A 10 -2.58 -3.62 -2.36
CA GLU A 10 -3.44 -2.46 -2.22
C GLU A 10 -4.91 -2.79 -2.50
N GLN A 11 -5.19 -3.51 -3.59
CA GLN A 11 -6.55 -3.92 -3.95
C GLN A 11 -7.15 -4.85 -2.89
N ILE A 12 -6.40 -5.85 -2.44
CA ILE A 12 -6.83 -6.76 -1.37
C ILE A 12 -7.11 -5.98 -0.08
N MET A 13 -6.24 -5.05 0.29
CA MET A 13 -6.43 -4.21 1.47
C MET A 13 -7.74 -3.42 1.40
N GLN A 14 -8.01 -2.74 0.28
CA GLN A 14 -9.24 -1.96 0.10
C GLN A 14 -10.49 -2.84 0.18
N ILE A 15 -10.50 -3.99 -0.52
CA ILE A 15 -11.63 -4.93 -0.51
C ILE A 15 -11.89 -5.48 0.89
N MET A 16 -10.83 -5.92 1.59
CA MET A 16 -10.98 -6.49 2.93
C MET A 16 -11.44 -5.45 3.95
N LEU A 17 -10.84 -4.25 3.96
CA LEU A 17 -11.22 -3.20 4.90
C LEU A 17 -12.67 -2.76 4.69
N LEU A 18 -13.10 -2.60 3.43
CA LEU A 18 -14.48 -2.27 3.11
C LEU A 18 -15.44 -3.40 3.52
N GLY A 19 -15.08 -4.65 3.23
CA GLY A 19 -15.86 -5.83 3.62
C GLY A 19 -16.04 -5.94 5.14
N PHE A 20 -14.96 -5.80 5.91
CA PHE A 20 -15.02 -5.80 7.37
C PHE A 20 -15.76 -4.61 7.94
N ALA A 21 -15.63 -3.42 7.35
CA ALA A 21 -16.40 -2.25 7.76
C ALA A 21 -17.90 -2.49 7.61
N MET A 22 -18.33 -3.04 6.47
CA MET A 22 -19.74 -3.38 6.22
C MET A 22 -20.25 -4.42 7.22
N ILE A 23 -19.51 -5.50 7.45
CA ILE A 23 -19.89 -6.57 8.39
C ILE A 23 -19.97 -6.02 9.82
N ALA A 24 -18.96 -5.27 10.25
CA ALA A 24 -18.91 -4.67 11.58
C ALA A 24 -20.08 -3.69 11.80
N PHE A 25 -20.40 -2.87 10.80
CA PHE A 25 -21.51 -1.93 10.86
C PHE A 25 -22.86 -2.67 10.98
N VAL A 26 -23.13 -3.64 10.10
CA VAL A 26 -24.38 -4.41 10.11
C VAL A 26 -24.55 -5.16 11.43
N ALA A 27 -23.51 -5.88 11.86
CA ALA A 27 -23.55 -6.64 13.12
C ALA A 27 -23.71 -5.71 14.33
N GLY A 28 -22.91 -4.64 14.40
CA GLY A 28 -22.99 -3.65 15.47
C GLY A 28 -24.36 -2.97 15.56
N TYR A 29 -24.97 -2.67 14.41
CA TYR A 29 -26.30 -2.09 14.32
C TYR A 29 -27.38 -3.06 14.80
N VAL A 30 -27.37 -4.31 14.33
CA VAL A 30 -28.34 -5.35 14.73
C VAL A 30 -28.26 -5.64 16.23
N LEU A 31 -27.05 -5.66 16.79
CA LEU A 31 -26.83 -5.88 18.22
C LEU A 31 -26.98 -4.59 19.06
N GLY A 32 -27.13 -3.42 18.44
CA GLY A 32 -27.17 -2.13 19.13
C GLY A 32 -25.90 -1.79 19.92
N SER A 33 -24.76 -2.39 19.59
CA SER A 33 -23.51 -2.27 20.36
C SER A 33 -22.36 -1.72 19.51
N PHE A 34 -21.97 -0.48 19.84
CA PHE A 34 -20.83 0.18 19.22
C PHE A 34 -19.50 -0.50 19.59
N GLN A 35 -19.40 -1.06 20.81
CA GLN A 35 -18.21 -1.82 21.21
C GLN A 35 -18.03 -3.07 20.32
N MET A 36 -19.11 -3.79 20.02
CA MET A 36 -19.06 -4.94 19.11
C MET A 36 -18.67 -4.53 17.69
N MET A 37 -19.18 -3.39 17.20
CA MET A 37 -18.77 -2.81 15.92
C MET A 37 -17.26 -2.57 15.87
N ILE A 38 -16.70 -1.90 16.88
CA ILE A 38 -15.26 -1.60 16.93
C ILE A 38 -14.44 -2.89 17.01
N LEU A 39 -14.82 -3.85 17.84
CA LEU A 39 -14.07 -5.11 18.00
C LEU A 39 -14.02 -5.91 16.69
N LEU A 40 -15.15 -6.01 15.99
CA LEU A 40 -15.20 -6.68 14.67
C LEU A 40 -14.34 -5.95 13.64
N TYR A 41 -14.45 -4.62 13.58
CA TYR A 41 -13.66 -3.84 12.63
C TYR A 41 -12.17 -3.90 12.94
N ALA A 42 -11.77 -3.78 14.21
CA ALA A 42 -10.38 -3.89 14.65
C ALA A 42 -9.78 -5.27 14.37
N GLY A 43 -10.56 -6.34 14.58
CA GLY A 43 -10.19 -7.70 14.15
C GLY A 43 -9.97 -7.79 12.64
N GLY A 44 -10.88 -7.19 11.87
CA GLY A 44 -10.76 -7.09 10.41
C GLY A 44 -9.51 -6.35 9.95
N VAL A 45 -9.24 -5.18 10.51
CA VAL A 45 -8.01 -4.40 10.26
C VAL A 45 -6.78 -5.23 10.58
N THR A 46 -6.74 -5.87 11.74
CA THR A 46 -5.60 -6.70 12.18
C THR A 46 -5.34 -7.83 11.17
N LEU A 47 -6.38 -8.54 10.75
CA LEU A 47 -6.26 -9.60 9.75
C LEU A 47 -5.81 -9.06 8.39
N THR A 48 -6.38 -7.96 7.92
CA THR A 48 -5.98 -7.32 6.67
C THR A 48 -4.51 -6.93 6.73
N THR A 49 -4.05 -6.30 7.81
CA THR A 49 -2.65 -5.93 8.01
C THR A 49 -1.73 -7.15 7.96
N LEU A 50 -2.08 -8.25 8.64
CA LEU A 50 -1.30 -9.49 8.59
C LEU A 50 -1.19 -10.06 7.18
N ILE A 51 -2.21 -9.90 6.34
CA ILE A 51 -2.22 -10.41 4.97
C ILE A 51 -1.46 -9.48 4.02
N THR A 52 -1.65 -8.16 4.11
CA THR A 52 -1.19 -7.22 3.06
C THR A 52 0.12 -6.51 3.38
N VAL A 53 0.55 -6.45 4.64
CA VAL A 53 1.77 -5.71 5.03
C VAL A 53 3.04 -6.57 4.96
N PRO A 54 3.08 -7.83 5.46
CA PRO A 54 4.29 -8.64 5.37
C PRO A 54 4.64 -8.97 3.92
N ASN A 55 5.94 -9.05 3.63
CA ASN A 55 6.43 -9.35 2.29
C ASN A 55 6.33 -10.85 1.95
N TRP A 56 5.11 -11.35 1.77
CA TRP A 56 4.86 -12.74 1.45
C TRP A 56 5.41 -13.15 0.08
N ARG A 57 5.80 -14.42 -0.07
CA ARG A 57 6.29 -14.97 -1.34
C ARG A 57 5.29 -14.83 -2.50
N PHE A 58 3.99 -14.79 -2.21
CA PHE A 58 2.97 -14.67 -3.25
C PHE A 58 2.90 -13.28 -3.91
N PHE A 59 3.39 -12.23 -3.23
CA PHE A 59 3.52 -10.86 -3.76
C PHE A 59 4.86 -10.60 -4.47
N ASN A 60 5.65 -11.64 -4.75
CA ASN A 60 6.96 -11.54 -5.39
C ASN A 60 7.08 -12.51 -6.58
N ARG A 61 5.99 -12.70 -7.34
CA ARG A 61 5.95 -13.66 -8.47
C ARG A 61 6.45 -13.07 -9.79
N HIS A 62 6.66 -11.76 -9.86
CA HIS A 62 7.05 -11.03 -11.06
C HIS A 62 8.43 -10.37 -10.85
N PRO A 63 9.52 -11.12 -11.06
CA PRO A 63 10.86 -10.55 -10.97
C PRO A 63 11.02 -9.42 -11.98
N LEU A 64 11.46 -8.25 -11.50
CA LEU A 64 11.69 -7.08 -12.33
C LEU A 64 13.04 -7.23 -13.04
N ASN A 65 13.02 -7.22 -14.37
CA ASN A 65 14.23 -7.08 -15.18
C ASN A 65 14.58 -5.60 -15.28
N TRP A 66 15.55 -5.18 -14.48
CA TRP A 66 16.10 -3.83 -14.56
C TRP A 66 16.94 -3.69 -15.83
N LEU A 67 16.91 -2.51 -16.43
CA LEU A 67 17.78 -2.19 -17.57
C LEU A 67 19.23 -2.17 -17.10
N ASP A 68 20.15 -2.63 -17.94
CA ASP A 68 21.57 -2.60 -17.62
C ASP A 68 22.04 -1.15 -17.39
N PRO A 69 22.95 -0.90 -16.43
CA PRO A 69 23.39 0.45 -16.09
C PRO A 69 23.91 1.27 -17.29
N SER A 70 24.57 0.60 -18.23
CA SER A 70 25.10 1.20 -19.46
C SER A 70 24.01 1.60 -20.46
N GLU A 71 22.89 0.88 -20.49
CA GLU A 71 21.72 1.25 -21.28
C GLU A 71 20.92 2.36 -20.58
N ALA A 72 20.84 2.33 -19.26
CA ALA A 72 20.19 3.37 -18.46
C ALA A 72 20.88 4.75 -18.58
N GLU A 73 22.17 4.81 -18.87
CA GLU A 73 22.88 6.07 -19.18
C GLU A 73 22.54 6.64 -20.56
N LYS A 74 22.20 5.79 -21.54
CA LYS A 74 21.82 6.22 -22.90
C LYS A 74 20.43 6.86 -22.94
N TYR A 75 19.56 6.51 -22.00
CA TYR A 75 18.25 7.12 -21.84
C TYR A 75 18.31 8.16 -20.71
N PRO A 76 18.45 9.46 -21.02
CA PRO A 76 18.51 10.48 -19.97
C PRO A 76 17.26 10.41 -19.11
N LYS A 77 17.44 10.21 -17.80
CA LYS A 77 16.33 10.24 -16.83
C LYS A 77 15.54 11.54 -17.02
N PRO A 78 14.19 11.49 -17.07
CA PRO A 78 13.40 12.71 -17.12
C PRO A 78 13.83 13.61 -15.96
N GLN A 79 14.29 14.83 -16.27
CA GLN A 79 14.69 15.79 -15.25
C GLN A 79 13.45 16.15 -14.43
N VAL A 80 13.35 15.59 -13.22
CA VAL A 80 12.40 16.10 -12.23
C VAL A 80 12.89 17.52 -11.91
N ALA A 81 12.11 18.52 -12.32
CA ALA A 81 12.40 19.93 -12.08
C ALA A 81 12.32 20.23 -10.57
N VAL A 82 13.35 19.85 -9.82
CA VAL A 82 13.53 20.32 -8.45
C VAL A 82 14.14 21.71 -8.57
N SER A 83 13.30 22.72 -8.36
CA SER A 83 13.68 24.13 -8.38
C SER A 83 14.85 24.38 -7.42
N SER A 84 16.03 24.64 -7.97
CA SER A 84 17.16 25.21 -7.25
C SER A 84 16.86 26.66 -6.86
N LYS A 85 16.05 26.86 -5.82
CA LYS A 85 15.83 28.18 -5.20
C LYS A 85 16.02 28.09 -3.69
N LYS A 86 17.25 27.84 -3.23
CA LYS A 86 17.72 28.21 -1.89
C LYS A 86 19.24 28.06 -1.75
N LYS A 87 19.95 29.15 -2.05
CA LYS A 87 21.06 29.77 -1.28
C LYS A 87 21.95 30.59 -2.21
N ALA A 88 21.46 31.76 -2.59
CA ALA A 88 22.32 32.94 -2.54
C ALA A 88 22.58 33.20 -1.05
N ILE A 89 23.82 32.96 -0.61
CA ILE A 89 24.56 33.56 0.51
C ILE A 89 25.88 32.78 0.56
N LYS A 90 26.91 33.35 -0.09
CA LYS A 90 28.34 33.26 0.25
C LYS A 90 29.18 33.84 -0.89
N LYS A 91 29.43 35.14 -0.86
CA LYS A 91 30.76 35.74 -0.65
C LYS A 91 30.63 37.26 -0.74
#